data_AF-A0A7L3FI41-F1
#
_entry.id   AF-A0A7L3FI41-F1
#
_cell.length_a   1.000
_cell.length_b   1.000
_cell.length_c   1.000
_cell.angle_alpha   90.00
_cell.angle_beta   90.00
_cell.angle_gamma   90.00
#
_symmetry.space_group_name_H-M   'P 1'
#
loop_
_entity.id
_entity.type
_entity.pdbx_description
1 polymer ?
#
loop_
_entity_poly.entity_id
_entity_poly.type
_entity_poly.pdbx_seq_one_letter_code
_entity_poly.pdbx_strand_id
1 'polypeptide(L)'
;VLIISFLLLGVQSNGWSVHVPSDVTGELGKMAVLPCTFTHPYKTFDRTLTAIWRIKEPYNGTVVFKCISQSASELCKTAISYRNKYKLLGNPRHKDLSIRIDNLTWSDSERYFCRVELSGDVHDKYESRNGIKLHLIAAPRIINITVSSNGDRTFQARCTAEGEPTPALTWTGPTYSNLTSVTSMNHRVTKELRYLTHDGKYTCTAVNSHGRAEGAVYFYKFKASSSSFFLILIFVPLGIKVIILLVILSVTVFSRG
;
A
#
# COMPACT_ATOMS: atom_id res chain seq x y z
N VAL A 1 -62.99 8.09 6.63
CA VAL A 1 -61.73 8.84 6.89
C VAL A 1 -60.88 8.74 5.63
N LEU A 2 -60.94 9.75 4.78
CA LEU A 2 -60.14 9.85 3.55
C LEU A 2 -58.74 10.33 3.94
N ILE A 3 -57.74 9.46 3.80
CA ILE A 3 -56.34 9.85 3.95
C ILE A 3 -55.92 10.52 2.64
N ILE A 4 -55.90 11.84 2.64
CA ILE A 4 -55.31 12.63 1.56
C ILE A 4 -53.79 12.47 1.69
N SER A 5 -53.24 11.56 0.90
CA SER A 5 -51.79 11.45 0.67
C SER A 5 -51.31 12.71 -0.04
N PHE A 6 -50.69 13.61 0.71
CA PHE A 6 -49.92 14.72 0.15
C PHE A 6 -48.73 14.14 -0.62
N LEU A 7 -48.87 14.08 -1.95
CA LEU A 7 -47.75 14.02 -2.86
C LEU A 7 -46.94 15.30 -2.65
N LEU A 8 -45.84 15.20 -1.90
CA LEU A 8 -44.75 16.17 -1.95
C LEU A 8 -44.14 16.07 -3.35
N LEU A 9 -44.72 16.79 -4.31
CA LEU A 9 -44.02 17.19 -5.52
C LEU A 9 -42.81 18.00 -5.06
N GLY A 10 -41.65 17.36 -5.01
CA GLY A 10 -40.39 18.01 -4.72
C GLY A 10 -40.18 19.14 -5.72
N VAL A 11 -40.35 20.37 -5.24
CA VAL A 11 -40.02 21.58 -6.00
C VAL A 11 -38.54 21.52 -6.31
N GLN A 12 -38.20 21.22 -7.56
CA GLN A 12 -36.83 21.27 -8.04
C GLN A 12 -36.42 22.74 -8.03
N SER A 13 -35.63 23.12 -7.02
CA SER A 13 -35.06 24.46 -6.89
C SER A 13 -34.24 24.75 -8.15
N ASN A 14 -34.65 25.77 -8.93
CA ASN A 14 -33.87 26.32 -10.06
C ASN A 14 -32.64 27.12 -9.55
N GLY A 15 -32.03 26.69 -8.45
CA GLY A 15 -30.93 27.37 -7.79
C GLY A 15 -29.58 26.78 -8.17
N TRP A 16 -28.54 27.49 -7.76
CA TRP A 16 -27.17 27.01 -7.79
C TRP A 16 -26.96 25.87 -6.79
N SER A 17 -26.48 24.72 -7.27
CA SER A 17 -25.93 23.67 -6.42
C SER A 17 -24.83 22.88 -7.12
N VAL A 18 -23.94 22.31 -6.33
CA VAL A 18 -22.91 21.36 -6.78
C VAL A 18 -23.14 20.06 -6.03
N HIS A 19 -23.29 18.97 -6.79
CA HIS A 19 -23.58 17.64 -6.30
C HIS A 19 -22.34 16.76 -6.44
N VAL A 20 -21.90 16.22 -5.31
CA VAL A 20 -20.78 15.29 -5.19
C VAL A 20 -21.15 14.22 -4.16
N PRO A 21 -20.65 12.99 -4.28
CA PRO A 21 -20.75 11.98 -3.22
C PRO A 21 -19.89 12.40 -2.01
N SER A 22 -20.13 11.80 -0.85
CA SER A 22 -19.30 12.04 0.34
C SER A 22 -17.92 11.40 0.21
N ASP A 23 -17.86 10.22 -0.42
CA ASP A 23 -16.70 9.35 -0.44
C ASP A 23 -16.57 8.63 -1.79
N VAL A 24 -15.33 8.40 -2.20
CA VAL A 24 -14.98 7.56 -3.37
C VAL A 24 -13.84 6.66 -2.97
N THR A 25 -13.84 5.42 -3.46
CA THR A 25 -12.74 4.48 -3.26
C THR A 25 -11.91 4.34 -4.53
N GLY A 26 -10.58 4.40 -4.39
CA GLY A 26 -9.63 4.18 -5.48
C GLY A 26 -8.59 3.13 -5.12
N GLU A 27 -8.14 2.36 -6.10
CA GLU A 27 -7.07 1.37 -5.90
C GLU A 27 -5.70 2.00 -6.18
N LEU A 28 -4.73 1.74 -5.29
CA LEU A 28 -3.36 2.24 -5.44
C LEU A 28 -2.76 1.86 -6.81
N GLY A 29 -2.13 2.83 -7.48
CA GLY A 29 -1.55 2.68 -8.81
C GLY A 29 -2.56 2.64 -9.96
N LYS A 30 -3.87 2.62 -9.68
CA LYS A 30 -4.94 2.68 -10.71
C LYS A 30 -5.44 4.10 -10.90
N MET A 31 -6.42 4.25 -11.79
CA MET A 31 -7.18 5.50 -11.94
C MET A 31 -8.43 5.49 -11.07
N ALA A 32 -8.86 6.66 -10.59
CA ALA A 32 -10.19 6.86 -10.00
C ALA A 32 -10.88 8.07 -10.63
N VAL A 33 -12.21 8.06 -10.57
CA VAL A 33 -13.05 9.15 -11.06
C VAL A 33 -13.67 9.85 -9.86
N LEU A 34 -13.56 11.17 -9.84
CA LEU A 34 -14.25 12.02 -8.89
C LEU A 34 -15.46 12.66 -9.59
N PRO A 35 -16.68 12.17 -9.30
CA PRO A 35 -17.88 12.68 -9.96
C PRO A 35 -18.27 14.04 -9.40
N CYS A 36 -18.66 14.97 -10.27
CA CYS A 36 -19.20 16.27 -9.89
C CYS A 36 -20.16 16.79 -10.94
N THR A 37 -21.39 17.08 -10.54
CA THR A 37 -22.39 17.73 -11.40
C THR A 37 -22.90 18.99 -10.75
N PHE A 38 -23.39 19.96 -11.52
CA PHE A 38 -23.91 21.20 -10.97
C PHE A 38 -25.22 21.63 -11.62
N THR A 39 -25.94 22.53 -10.95
CA THR A 39 -27.13 23.21 -11.47
C THR A 39 -26.92 24.72 -11.41
N HIS A 40 -27.60 25.45 -12.28
CA HIS A 40 -27.58 26.91 -12.33
C HIS A 40 -28.97 27.45 -12.71
N PRO A 41 -29.32 28.69 -12.31
CA PRO A 41 -30.65 29.26 -12.55
C PRO A 41 -30.92 29.64 -14.01
N TYR A 42 -29.88 29.76 -14.83
CA TYR A 42 -30.02 30.17 -16.23
C TYR A 42 -30.61 29.07 -17.12
N LYS A 43 -31.51 29.44 -18.06
CA LYS A 43 -32.11 28.49 -19.01
C LYS A 43 -31.12 27.98 -20.06
N THR A 44 -30.26 28.88 -20.54
CA THR A 44 -29.13 28.60 -21.43
C THR A 44 -27.92 29.36 -20.92
N PHE A 45 -26.72 28.84 -21.16
CA PHE A 45 -25.49 29.49 -20.73
C PHE A 45 -24.37 29.28 -21.72
N ASP A 46 -24.09 30.34 -22.48
CA ASP A 46 -23.04 30.40 -23.50
C ASP A 46 -21.89 31.33 -23.08
N ARG A 47 -21.67 31.49 -21.77
CA ARG A 47 -20.53 32.28 -21.28
C ARG A 47 -19.37 31.39 -20.89
N THR A 48 -18.24 32.01 -20.55
CA THR A 48 -17.04 31.28 -20.13
C THR A 48 -17.32 30.55 -18.82
N LEU A 49 -17.03 29.26 -18.80
CA LEU A 49 -17.11 28.39 -17.63
C LEU A 49 -15.71 27.99 -17.21
N THR A 50 -15.41 28.15 -15.93
CA THR A 50 -14.18 27.67 -15.31
C THR A 50 -14.50 26.55 -14.33
N ALA A 51 -13.97 25.37 -14.59
CA ALA A 51 -14.06 24.22 -13.69
C ALA A 51 -12.77 24.14 -12.88
N ILE A 52 -12.89 23.99 -11.55
CA ILE A 52 -11.77 24.01 -10.62
C ILE A 52 -11.94 22.86 -9.63
N TRP A 53 -10.87 22.10 -9.40
CA TRP A 53 -10.79 21.16 -8.29
C TRP A 53 -9.70 21.56 -7.32
N ARG A 54 -10.03 21.52 -6.03
CA ARG A 54 -9.14 21.83 -4.91
C ARG A 54 -8.97 20.64 -3.98
N ILE A 55 -7.88 20.64 -3.24
CA ILE A 55 -7.62 19.68 -2.15
C ILE A 55 -7.46 20.40 -0.80
N LYS A 56 -7.58 19.61 0.28
CA LYS A 56 -7.40 19.99 1.69
C LYS A 56 -8.52 20.85 2.27
N GLU A 57 -8.74 22.04 1.74
CA GLU A 57 -9.70 23.01 2.28
C GLU A 57 -10.67 23.53 1.22
N PRO A 58 -11.95 23.77 1.58
CA PRO A 58 -12.89 24.45 0.69
C PRO A 58 -12.50 25.93 0.56
N TYR A 59 -12.75 26.49 -0.62
CA TYR A 59 -12.57 27.88 -1.07
C TYR A 59 -11.12 28.37 -1.13
N ASN A 60 -10.29 27.97 -0.18
CA ASN A 60 -8.88 28.38 -0.02
C ASN A 60 -7.87 27.24 -0.25
N GLY A 61 -8.34 26.03 -0.53
CA GLY A 61 -7.48 24.87 -0.79
C GLY A 61 -6.63 25.00 -2.05
N THR A 62 -5.62 24.12 -2.16
CA THR A 62 -4.70 24.08 -3.30
C THR A 62 -5.42 23.63 -4.56
N VAL A 63 -5.32 24.40 -5.64
CA VAL A 63 -5.89 24.04 -6.95
C VAL A 63 -5.05 22.94 -7.59
N VAL A 64 -5.65 21.77 -7.82
CA VAL A 64 -4.98 20.62 -8.47
C VAL A 64 -5.37 20.46 -9.93
N PHE A 65 -6.55 20.95 -10.30
CA PHE A 65 -7.04 20.94 -11.68
C PHE A 65 -7.84 22.21 -11.97
N LYS A 66 -7.64 22.77 -13.16
CA LYS A 66 -8.41 23.90 -13.68
C LYS A 66 -8.56 23.76 -15.18
N CYS A 67 -9.79 23.87 -15.70
CA CYS A 67 -10.04 24.00 -17.12
C CYS A 67 -11.02 25.13 -17.41
N ILE A 68 -10.93 25.70 -18.61
CA ILE A 68 -11.73 26.84 -19.05
C ILE A 68 -12.40 26.47 -20.38
N SER A 69 -13.74 26.49 -20.40
CA SER A 69 -14.56 26.34 -21.61
C SER A 69 -15.06 27.73 -22.01
N GLN A 70 -14.69 28.17 -23.21
CA GLN A 70 -15.11 29.47 -23.76
C GLN A 70 -16.44 29.33 -24.49
N SER A 71 -17.35 30.26 -24.24
CA SER A 71 -18.66 30.35 -24.89
C SER A 71 -19.42 29.01 -24.91
N ALA A 72 -20.05 28.61 -26.01
CA ALA A 72 -20.72 27.32 -26.18
C ALA A 72 -19.77 26.16 -26.55
N SER A 73 -18.46 26.29 -26.34
CA SER A 73 -17.50 25.23 -26.68
C SER A 73 -17.64 24.02 -25.76
N GLU A 74 -17.82 22.84 -26.35
CA GLU A 74 -17.75 21.54 -25.67
C GLU A 74 -16.33 21.21 -25.18
N LEU A 75 -15.32 21.88 -25.73
CA LEU A 75 -13.93 21.69 -25.33
C LEU A 75 -13.59 22.57 -24.12
N CYS A 76 -13.15 21.93 -23.03
CA CYS A 76 -12.56 22.61 -21.88
C CYS A 76 -11.03 22.62 -22.00
N LYS A 77 -10.44 23.81 -22.20
CA LYS A 77 -8.98 23.95 -22.28
C LYS A 77 -8.38 23.85 -20.87
N THR A 78 -7.58 22.82 -20.63
CA THR A 78 -6.87 22.63 -19.36
C THR A 78 -5.87 23.76 -19.15
N ALA A 79 -6.02 24.49 -18.04
CA ALA A 79 -5.11 25.54 -17.60
C ALA A 79 -4.15 25.04 -16.51
N ILE A 80 -4.61 24.14 -15.65
CA ILE A 80 -3.80 23.55 -14.56
C ILE A 80 -4.12 22.05 -14.48
N SER A 81 -3.07 21.23 -14.41
CA SER A 81 -3.14 19.84 -13.99
C SER A 81 -1.89 19.50 -13.18
N TYR A 82 -2.01 19.49 -11.86
CA TYR A 82 -0.90 19.21 -10.95
C TYR A 82 -0.27 17.84 -11.28
N ARG A 83 1.05 17.80 -11.50
CA ARG A 83 1.82 16.61 -11.90
C ARG A 83 1.25 15.88 -13.15
N ASN A 84 0.48 16.54 -14.00
CA ASN A 84 -0.14 15.97 -15.21
C ASN A 84 -1.02 14.72 -14.97
N LYS A 85 -1.52 14.53 -13.74
CA LYS A 85 -2.33 13.34 -13.38
C LYS A 85 -3.84 13.55 -13.41
N TYR A 86 -4.30 14.80 -13.54
CA TYR A 86 -5.72 15.14 -13.48
C TYR A 86 -6.24 15.45 -14.89
N LYS A 87 -7.37 14.82 -15.26
CA LYS A 87 -7.98 15.01 -16.58
C LYS A 87 -9.47 15.21 -16.44
N LEU A 88 -10.04 16.12 -17.23
CA LEU A 88 -11.48 16.23 -17.35
C LEU A 88 -12.03 14.96 -18.01
N LEU A 89 -13.04 14.37 -17.39
CA LEU A 89 -13.80 13.24 -17.92
C LEU A 89 -15.19 13.67 -18.38
N GLY A 90 -15.84 14.52 -17.57
CA GLY A 90 -17.16 15.05 -17.85
C GLY A 90 -17.16 16.16 -18.89
N ASN A 91 -18.36 16.62 -19.23
CA ASN A 91 -18.55 17.76 -20.11
C ASN A 91 -19.19 18.94 -19.35
N PRO A 92 -18.46 20.06 -19.16
CA PRO A 92 -18.97 21.22 -18.44
C PRO A 92 -20.24 21.84 -19.03
N ARG A 93 -20.45 21.74 -20.35
CA ARG A 93 -21.68 22.22 -21.00
C ARG A 93 -22.88 21.33 -20.69
N HIS A 94 -22.63 20.04 -20.48
CA HIS A 94 -23.62 19.08 -19.97
C HIS A 94 -23.67 19.06 -18.43
N LYS A 95 -23.14 20.09 -17.78
CA LYS A 95 -23.15 20.29 -16.32
C LYS A 95 -22.37 19.22 -15.54
N ASP A 96 -21.40 18.59 -16.20
CA ASP A 96 -20.57 17.54 -15.65
C ASP A 96 -19.10 17.98 -15.58
N LEU A 97 -18.59 18.11 -14.36
CA LEU A 97 -17.22 18.54 -14.04
C LEU A 97 -16.39 17.38 -13.50
N SER A 98 -16.84 16.15 -13.72
CA SER A 98 -16.17 14.94 -13.25
C SER A 98 -14.75 14.87 -13.82
N ILE A 99 -13.80 14.54 -12.95
CA ILE A 99 -12.39 14.39 -13.34
C ILE A 99 -11.93 12.96 -13.07
N ARG A 100 -10.92 12.56 -13.83
CA ARG A 100 -10.13 11.37 -13.58
C ARG A 100 -8.79 11.75 -12.95
N ILE A 101 -8.37 10.98 -11.96
CA ILE A 101 -7.04 11.01 -11.37
C ILE A 101 -6.31 9.75 -11.83
N ASP A 102 -5.19 9.92 -12.55
CA ASP A 102 -4.36 8.81 -13.03
C ASP A 102 -3.29 8.44 -11.97
N ASN A 103 -2.93 7.15 -11.91
CA ASN A 103 -1.87 6.58 -11.08
C ASN A 103 -1.91 7.06 -9.61
N LEU A 104 -2.89 6.54 -8.87
CA LEU A 104 -3.10 6.86 -7.46
C LEU A 104 -1.91 6.45 -6.58
N THR A 105 -1.61 7.31 -5.61
CA THR A 105 -0.56 7.16 -4.61
C THR A 105 -1.13 7.50 -3.25
N TRP A 106 -0.50 7.07 -2.15
CA TRP A 106 -0.97 7.36 -0.79
C TRP A 106 -1.22 8.84 -0.51
N SER A 107 -0.48 9.75 -1.17
CA SER A 107 -0.67 11.20 -1.02
C SER A 107 -1.94 11.75 -1.67
N ASP A 108 -2.64 10.96 -2.47
CA ASP A 108 -3.91 11.35 -3.07
C ASP A 108 -5.11 11.07 -2.15
N SER A 109 -4.90 10.45 -0.98
CA SER A 109 -5.96 10.19 0.02
C SER A 109 -6.40 11.47 0.73
N GLU A 110 -6.93 12.40 -0.05
CA GLU A 110 -7.28 13.76 0.34
C GLU A 110 -8.78 14.00 0.23
N ARG A 111 -9.21 15.15 0.75
CA ARG A 111 -10.56 15.66 0.49
C ARG A 111 -10.52 16.61 -0.70
N TYR A 112 -11.38 16.36 -1.68
CA TYR A 112 -11.45 17.07 -2.95
C TYR A 112 -12.70 17.93 -3.04
N PHE A 113 -12.56 19.17 -3.48
CA PHE A 113 -13.65 20.12 -3.59
C PHE A 113 -13.83 20.53 -5.05
N CYS A 114 -15.05 20.37 -5.55
CA CYS A 114 -15.42 20.72 -6.92
C CYS A 114 -16.03 22.11 -6.93
N ARG A 115 -15.50 22.98 -7.80
CA ARG A 115 -15.93 24.37 -7.95
C ARG A 115 -16.19 24.70 -9.40
N VAL A 116 -17.26 25.45 -9.63
CA VAL A 116 -17.64 26.02 -10.92
C VAL A 116 -17.73 27.53 -10.81
N GLU A 117 -17.24 28.22 -11.82
CA GLU A 117 -17.37 29.67 -11.95
C GLU A 117 -17.87 29.99 -13.36
N LEU A 118 -18.97 30.75 -13.44
CA LEU A 118 -19.45 31.31 -14.70
C LEU A 118 -19.07 32.77 -14.81
N SER A 119 -18.62 33.19 -15.99
CA SER A 119 -18.32 34.60 -16.24
C SER A 119 -19.63 35.41 -16.27
N GLY A 120 -19.62 36.59 -15.65
CA GLY A 120 -20.72 37.55 -15.69
C GLY A 120 -20.98 38.17 -14.34
N ASP A 121 -21.40 37.35 -13.36
CA ASP A 121 -21.65 37.79 -11.98
C ASP A 121 -20.59 37.22 -11.02
N VAL A 122 -20.22 38.00 -10.01
CA VAL A 122 -19.35 37.54 -8.91
C VAL A 122 -20.01 36.42 -8.09
N HIS A 123 -21.34 36.40 -8.02
CA HIS A 123 -22.13 35.41 -7.30
C HIS A 123 -22.28 34.08 -8.07
N ASP A 124 -21.91 34.02 -9.35
CA ASP A 124 -21.96 32.79 -10.16
C ASP A 124 -20.74 31.88 -9.92
N LYS A 125 -20.41 31.69 -8.65
CA LYS A 125 -19.30 30.87 -8.18
C LYS A 125 -19.81 29.94 -7.10
N TYR A 126 -19.75 28.65 -7.36
CA TYR A 126 -20.24 27.65 -6.42
C TYR A 126 -19.24 26.54 -6.22
N GLU A 127 -19.11 26.08 -4.98
CA GLU A 127 -18.22 24.99 -4.61
C GLU A 127 -18.96 24.00 -3.72
N SER A 128 -18.64 22.71 -3.87
CA SER A 128 -19.13 21.66 -2.99
C SER A 128 -18.75 21.95 -1.54
N ARG A 129 -19.73 21.98 -0.62
CA ARG A 129 -19.47 22.27 0.81
C ARG A 129 -18.65 21.20 1.51
N ASN A 130 -19.00 19.93 1.29
CA ASN A 130 -18.41 18.81 2.03
C ASN A 130 -17.23 18.16 1.28
N GLY A 131 -17.15 18.38 -0.03
CA GLY A 131 -16.19 17.71 -0.90
C GLY A 131 -16.33 16.18 -0.89
N ILE A 132 -15.41 15.51 -1.57
CA ILE A 132 -15.30 14.06 -1.68
C ILE A 132 -14.06 13.61 -0.91
N LYS A 133 -14.19 12.69 0.03
CA LYS A 133 -13.01 12.01 0.61
C LYS A 133 -12.62 10.83 -0.27
N LEU A 134 -11.41 10.86 -0.83
CA LEU A 134 -10.87 9.74 -1.58
C LEU A 134 -10.21 8.75 -0.60
N HIS A 135 -10.77 7.55 -0.49
CA HIS A 135 -10.19 6.44 0.26
C HIS A 135 -9.39 5.54 -0.66
N LEU A 136 -8.16 5.20 -0.27
CA LEU A 136 -7.31 4.31 -1.05
C LEU A 136 -7.35 2.91 -0.49
N ILE A 137 -7.49 1.93 -1.38
CA ILE A 137 -7.35 0.51 -1.08
C ILE A 137 -6.16 -0.07 -1.84
N ALA A 138 -5.56 -1.10 -1.28
CA ALA A 138 -4.46 -1.81 -1.92
C ALA A 138 -4.45 -3.27 -1.48
N ALA A 139 -4.36 -4.19 -2.46
CA ALA A 139 -4.04 -5.57 -2.18
C ALA A 139 -2.64 -5.68 -1.51
N PRO A 140 -2.38 -6.72 -0.72
CA PRO A 140 -1.14 -6.84 0.01
C PRO A 140 0.03 -6.99 -0.95
N ARG A 141 1.16 -6.35 -0.64
CA ARG A 141 2.42 -6.52 -1.35
C ARG A 141 3.55 -6.71 -0.36
N ILE A 142 4.31 -7.79 -0.49
CA ILE A 142 5.52 -8.01 0.30
C ILE A 142 6.63 -7.15 -0.30
N ILE A 143 7.14 -6.20 0.49
CA ILE A 143 8.14 -5.23 0.04
C ILE A 143 9.55 -5.58 0.53
N ASN A 144 9.66 -6.40 1.58
CA ASN A 144 10.95 -6.85 2.07
C ASN A 144 10.82 -8.16 2.86
N ILE A 145 11.76 -9.07 2.66
CA ILE A 145 11.93 -10.29 3.44
C ILE A 145 13.42 -10.51 3.70
N THR A 146 13.81 -10.57 4.98
CA THR A 146 15.22 -10.64 5.38
C THR A 146 15.45 -11.70 6.42
N VAL A 147 16.66 -12.26 6.44
CA VAL A 147 17.14 -13.16 7.50
C VAL A 147 18.35 -12.51 8.17
N SER A 148 18.36 -12.45 9.48
CA SER A 148 19.44 -11.87 10.29
C SER A 148 19.85 -12.80 11.44
N SER A 149 21.08 -12.63 11.93
CA SER A 149 21.62 -13.36 13.09
C SER A 149 21.63 -12.46 14.32
N ASN A 150 21.25 -13.00 15.50
CA ASN A 150 21.25 -12.28 16.77
C ASN A 150 22.52 -12.54 17.61
N GLY A 151 23.63 -12.94 16.98
CA GLY A 151 24.93 -13.11 17.67
C GLY A 151 25.16 -14.50 18.28
N ASP A 152 24.11 -15.18 18.76
CA ASP A 152 24.22 -16.48 19.43
C ASP A 152 23.91 -17.69 18.54
N ARG A 153 24.30 -17.65 17.26
CA ARG A 153 23.91 -18.67 16.24
C ARG A 153 22.38 -18.87 16.13
N THR A 154 21.62 -17.89 16.61
CA THR A 154 20.17 -17.77 16.47
C THR A 154 19.89 -16.89 15.28
N PHE A 155 19.02 -17.36 14.39
CA PHE A 155 18.64 -16.64 13.19
C PHE A 155 17.15 -16.29 13.27
N GLN A 156 16.80 -15.11 12.79
CA GLN A 156 15.43 -14.62 12.72
C GLN A 156 15.10 -14.21 11.29
N ALA A 157 13.83 -14.33 10.91
CA ALA A 157 13.33 -13.82 9.65
C ALA A 157 12.35 -12.68 9.88
N ARG A 158 12.40 -11.65 9.03
CA ARG A 158 11.50 -10.50 9.10
C ARG A 158 10.84 -10.29 7.75
N CYS A 159 9.52 -10.22 7.75
CA CYS A 159 8.71 -9.98 6.57
C CYS A 159 7.98 -8.65 6.75
N THR A 160 8.06 -7.78 5.76
CA THR A 160 7.36 -6.50 5.73
C THR A 160 6.43 -6.50 4.52
N ALA A 161 5.15 -6.21 4.75
CA ALA A 161 4.17 -6.03 3.70
C ALA A 161 3.49 -4.66 3.80
N GLU A 162 2.97 -4.21 2.68
CA GLU A 162 2.18 -2.99 2.53
C GLU A 162 0.79 -3.35 1.99
N GLY A 163 -0.25 -2.65 2.43
CA GLY A 163 -1.62 -2.86 1.95
C GLY A 163 -2.64 -2.05 2.75
N GLU A 164 -3.82 -1.83 2.17
CA GLU A 164 -4.95 -1.15 2.82
C GLU A 164 -6.25 -1.88 2.45
N PRO A 165 -7.00 -2.45 3.40
CA PRO A 165 -6.72 -2.50 4.85
C PRO A 165 -5.40 -3.20 5.19
N THR A 166 -4.81 -2.85 6.32
CA THR A 166 -3.54 -3.43 6.81
C THR A 166 -3.58 -4.96 6.77
N PRO A 167 -2.66 -5.63 6.05
CA PRO A 167 -2.75 -7.07 5.87
C PRO A 167 -2.35 -7.85 7.12
N ALA A 168 -3.00 -8.99 7.33
CA ALA A 168 -2.58 -9.98 8.31
C ALA A 168 -1.38 -10.77 7.77
N LEU A 169 -0.29 -10.79 8.54
CA LEU A 169 0.90 -11.56 8.20
C LEU A 169 0.93 -12.91 8.91
N THR A 170 1.26 -13.97 8.19
CA THR A 170 1.49 -15.32 8.72
C THR A 170 2.80 -15.89 8.18
N TRP A 171 3.50 -16.66 9.02
CA TRP A 171 4.69 -17.41 8.63
C TRP A 171 4.35 -18.89 8.60
N THR A 172 4.81 -19.58 7.57
CA THR A 172 4.74 -21.04 7.42
C THR A 172 6.14 -21.58 7.15
N GLY A 173 6.47 -22.75 7.67
CA GLY A 173 7.81 -23.33 7.54
C GLY A 173 7.91 -24.74 8.08
N PRO A 174 9.11 -25.35 8.07
CA PRO A 174 9.33 -26.74 8.46
C PRO A 174 8.91 -27.05 9.90
N THR A 175 8.96 -26.03 10.76
CA THR A 175 8.44 -26.09 12.14
C THR A 175 7.68 -24.82 12.47
N TYR A 176 6.55 -24.98 13.16
CA TYR A 176 5.75 -23.88 13.65
C TYR A 176 6.43 -23.24 14.87
N SER A 177 6.82 -21.95 14.77
CA SER A 177 7.27 -21.19 15.94
C SER A 177 6.25 -20.10 16.26
N ASN A 178 5.72 -20.15 17.48
CA ASN A 178 4.67 -19.25 17.97
C ASN A 178 5.19 -17.86 18.38
N LEU A 179 6.51 -17.72 18.50
CA LEU A 179 7.16 -16.49 18.93
C LEU A 179 7.31 -15.54 17.74
N THR A 180 6.24 -14.77 17.51
CA THR A 180 6.22 -13.72 16.49
C THR A 180 5.93 -12.36 17.11
N SER A 181 6.60 -11.33 16.62
CA SER A 181 6.32 -9.91 16.92
C SER A 181 5.66 -9.27 15.71
N VAL A 182 4.63 -8.47 15.93
CA VAL A 182 3.99 -7.68 14.87
C VAL A 182 4.14 -6.20 15.20
N THR A 183 4.62 -5.42 14.23
CA THR A 183 4.62 -3.97 14.29
C THR A 183 3.85 -3.42 13.09
N SER A 184 2.94 -2.49 13.34
CA SER A 184 2.10 -1.87 12.30
C SER A 184 2.25 -0.35 12.39
N MET A 185 2.65 0.28 11.29
CA MET A 185 2.77 1.73 11.18
C MET A 185 2.33 2.15 9.78
N ASN A 186 1.31 3.02 9.71
CA ASN A 186 0.65 3.41 8.46
C ASN A 186 0.15 2.17 7.67
N HIS A 187 0.21 2.21 6.34
CA HIS A 187 -0.13 1.11 5.44
C HIS A 187 0.89 -0.05 5.43
N ARG A 188 1.80 -0.12 6.42
CA ARG A 188 2.89 -1.12 6.47
C ARG A 188 2.84 -1.93 7.76
N VAL A 189 3.03 -3.23 7.60
CA VAL A 189 3.07 -4.21 8.69
C VAL A 189 4.33 -5.04 8.57
N THR A 190 4.97 -5.31 9.70
CA THR A 190 6.14 -6.19 9.80
C THR A 190 5.83 -7.32 10.75
N LYS A 191 6.12 -8.55 10.34
CA LYS A 191 6.07 -9.73 11.20
C LYS A 191 7.41 -10.42 11.25
N GLU A 192 7.90 -10.61 12.46
CA GLU A 192 9.17 -11.25 12.76
C GLU A 192 8.95 -12.68 13.25
N LEU A 193 9.80 -13.59 12.77
CA LEU A 193 9.92 -14.97 13.20
C LEU A 193 11.25 -15.11 13.95
N ARG A 194 11.19 -15.17 15.29
CA ARG A 194 12.37 -14.99 16.16
C ARG A 194 13.41 -16.11 16.05
N TYR A 195 12.99 -17.32 15.68
CA TYR A 195 13.87 -18.49 15.64
C TYR A 195 13.64 -19.32 14.38
N LEU A 196 14.68 -19.40 13.55
CA LEU A 196 14.82 -20.35 12.46
C LEU A 196 15.65 -21.55 12.97
N THR A 197 14.96 -22.65 13.26
CA THR A 197 15.57 -23.82 13.92
C THR A 197 15.93 -24.93 12.95
N HIS A 198 15.21 -25.05 11.84
CA HIS A 198 15.35 -26.12 10.86
C HIS A 198 15.65 -25.57 9.48
N ASP A 199 16.44 -26.32 8.73
CA ASP A 199 16.74 -26.03 7.34
C ASP A 199 15.47 -26.17 6.49
N GLY A 200 15.26 -25.26 5.55
CA GLY A 200 14.14 -25.33 4.62
C GLY A 200 13.56 -23.98 4.24
N LYS A 201 12.37 -24.03 3.62
CA LYS A 201 11.65 -22.88 3.08
C LYS A 201 10.73 -22.29 4.15
N TYR A 202 10.92 -21.01 4.45
CA TYR A 202 10.03 -20.22 5.30
C TYR A 202 9.26 -19.24 4.43
N THR A 203 7.94 -19.34 4.42
CA THR A 203 7.05 -18.53 3.59
C THR A 203 6.26 -17.56 4.46
N CYS A 204 6.37 -16.28 4.16
CA CYS A 204 5.52 -15.23 4.69
C CYS A 204 4.33 -15.04 3.75
N THR A 205 3.13 -15.04 4.31
CA THR A 205 1.88 -14.76 3.61
C THR A 205 1.28 -13.48 4.18
N ALA A 206 0.91 -12.55 3.31
CA ALA A 206 0.16 -11.35 3.63
C ALA A 206 -1.25 -11.43 3.04
N VAL A 207 -2.29 -11.23 3.85
CA VAL A 207 -3.70 -11.33 3.41
C VAL A 207 -4.49 -10.12 3.88
N ASN A 208 -5.28 -9.52 3.00
CA ASN A 208 -6.35 -8.59 3.37
C ASN A 208 -7.62 -8.89 2.55
N SER A 209 -8.67 -8.07 2.71
CA SER A 209 -9.93 -8.20 1.97
C SER A 209 -9.81 -8.06 0.45
N HIS A 210 -8.68 -7.55 -0.05
CA HIS A 210 -8.45 -7.27 -1.47
C HIS A 210 -7.43 -8.19 -2.13
N GLY A 211 -6.79 -9.09 -1.37
CA GLY A 211 -5.91 -10.08 -1.98
C GLY A 211 -4.96 -10.78 -1.02
N ARG A 212 -4.00 -11.48 -1.64
CA ARG A 212 -2.97 -12.28 -0.96
C ARG A 212 -1.64 -12.11 -1.68
N ALA A 213 -0.57 -11.95 -0.92
CA ALA A 213 0.80 -12.00 -1.42
C ALA A 213 1.63 -12.98 -0.59
N GLU A 214 2.59 -13.63 -1.24
CA GLU A 214 3.48 -14.60 -0.63
C GLU A 214 4.93 -14.33 -1.02
N GLY A 215 5.82 -14.53 -0.07
CA GLY A 215 7.26 -14.36 -0.24
C GLY A 215 7.98 -15.39 0.62
N ALA A 216 9.08 -15.94 0.13
CA ALA A 216 9.79 -17.02 0.80
C ALA A 216 11.28 -16.74 0.91
N VAL A 217 11.87 -17.23 2.00
CA VAL A 217 13.32 -17.29 2.21
C VAL A 217 13.71 -18.73 2.51
N TYR A 218 14.90 -19.12 2.07
CA TYR A 218 15.48 -20.42 2.37
C TYR A 218 16.54 -20.24 3.44
N PHE A 219 16.46 -21.05 4.49
CA PHE A 219 17.41 -21.05 5.58
C PHE A 219 18.14 -22.39 5.63
N TYR A 220 19.47 -22.35 5.74
CA TYR A 220 20.32 -23.53 5.89
C TYR A 220 21.39 -23.23 6.94
N LYS A 221 21.39 -23.99 8.03
CA LYS A 221 22.34 -23.84 9.12
C LYS A 221 23.60 -24.66 8.83
N PHE A 222 24.67 -23.99 8.43
CA PHE A 222 25.96 -24.65 8.25
C PHE A 222 26.47 -25.16 9.61
N LYS A 223 26.47 -26.47 9.79
CA LYS A 223 27.15 -27.11 10.92
C LYS A 223 28.62 -27.26 10.55
N ALA A 224 29.46 -26.37 11.07
CA ALA A 224 30.91 -26.61 11.01
C ALA A 224 31.17 -27.97 11.66
N SER A 225 31.76 -28.90 10.91
CA SER A 225 32.19 -30.17 11.46
C SER A 225 33.10 -29.87 12.65
N SER A 226 32.79 -30.45 13.81
CA SER A 226 33.58 -30.27 15.01
C SER A 226 35.02 -30.65 14.68
N SER A 227 35.93 -29.67 14.64
CA SER A 227 37.37 -29.91 14.45
C SER A 227 37.88 -30.98 15.41
N SER A 228 37.28 -31.06 16.60
CA SER A 228 37.54 -32.11 17.60
C SER A 228 37.34 -33.53 17.06
N PHE A 229 36.33 -33.80 16.22
CA PHE A 229 36.13 -35.12 15.63
C PHE A 229 37.26 -35.51 14.66
N PHE A 230 37.71 -34.56 13.83
CA PHE A 230 38.83 -34.77 12.92
C PHE A 230 40.17 -34.90 13.66
N LEU A 231 40.37 -34.11 14.72
CA LEU A 231 41.56 -34.21 15.56
C LEU A 231 41.60 -35.55 16.31
N ILE A 232 40.46 -36.04 16.83
CA ILE A 232 40.37 -37.37 17.47
C ILE A 232 40.72 -38.48 16.47
N LEU A 233 40.19 -38.42 15.24
CA LEU A 233 40.50 -39.37 14.16
C LEU A 233 41.99 -39.42 13.80
N ILE A 234 42.73 -38.31 13.95
CA ILE A 234 44.15 -38.24 13.62
C ILE A 234 45.03 -38.61 14.83
N PHE A 235 44.74 -38.08 16.01
CA PHE A 235 45.59 -38.23 17.19
C PHE A 235 45.45 -39.59 17.88
N VAL A 236 44.28 -40.23 17.86
CA VAL A 236 44.09 -41.55 18.50
C VAL A 236 44.92 -42.65 17.80
N PRO A 237 44.91 -42.80 16.47
CA PRO A 237 45.77 -43.79 15.79
C PRO A 237 47.26 -43.51 15.95
N LEU A 238 47.67 -42.24 15.94
CA LEU A 238 49.07 -41.84 16.16
C LEU A 238 49.52 -42.20 17.57
N GLY A 239 48.68 -41.93 18.60
CA GLY A 239 48.95 -42.32 19.97
C GLY A 239 49.09 -43.84 20.13
N ILE A 240 48.18 -44.62 19.52
CA ILE A 240 48.26 -46.09 19.53
C ILE A 240 49.56 -46.58 18.88
N LYS A 241 49.95 -46.01 17.73
CA LYS A 241 51.22 -46.36 17.06
C LYS A 241 52.43 -46.10 17.94
N VAL A 242 52.47 -44.96 18.65
CA VAL A 242 53.57 -44.63 19.57
C VAL A 242 53.63 -45.62 20.73
N ILE A 243 52.49 -45.97 21.33
CA ILE A 243 52.43 -46.94 22.43
C ILE A 243 52.93 -48.31 21.98
N ILE A 244 52.48 -48.80 20.81
CA ILE A 244 52.95 -50.08 20.25
C ILE A 244 54.47 -50.06 20.04
N LEU A 245 55.01 -48.95 19.52
CA LEU A 245 56.44 -48.80 19.25
C LEU A 245 57.27 -48.80 20.55
N LEU A 246 56.77 -48.14 21.61
CA LEU A 246 57.40 -48.17 22.93
C LEU A 246 57.37 -49.56 23.57
N VAL A 247 56.27 -50.31 23.43
CA VAL A 247 56.17 -51.69 23.91
C VAL A 247 57.17 -52.58 23.18
N ILE A 248 57.24 -52.50 21.84
CA ILE A 248 58.23 -53.26 21.05
C ILE A 248 59.65 -52.92 21.50
N LEU A 249 59.99 -51.64 21.65
CA LEU A 249 61.31 -51.21 22.12
C LEU A 249 61.63 -51.78 23.51
N SER A 250 60.69 -51.70 24.46
CA SER A 250 60.88 -52.25 25.81
C SER A 250 61.13 -53.75 25.81
N VAL A 251 60.40 -54.52 24.98
CA VAL A 251 60.59 -55.97 24.84
C VAL A 251 61.94 -56.28 24.19
N THR A 252 62.35 -55.53 23.17
CA THR A 252 63.64 -55.75 22.49
C THR A 252 64.84 -55.42 23.38
N VAL A 253 64.75 -54.37 24.22
CA VAL A 253 65.78 -54.01 25.19
C VAL A 253 65.86 -55.07 26.28
N PHE A 254 64.72 -55.55 26.79
CA PHE A 254 64.68 -56.60 27.80
C PHE A 254 65.17 -57.96 27.28
N SER A 255 64.99 -58.26 25.98
CA SER A 255 65.52 -59.49 25.37
C SER A 255 67.03 -59.48 25.07
N ARG A 256 67.69 -58.32 25.20
CA ARG A 256 69.10 -58.12 24.87
C ARG A 256 70.01 -57.84 26.08
N GLY A 257 69.44 -57.76 27.29
CA GLY A 257 70.18 -57.68 28.56
C GLY A 257 70.10 -59.00 29.31
#